data_AF-A0A8C6ZWW2-F1
#
_entry.id   AF-A0A8C6ZWW2-F1
#
_cell.length_a   1.000
_cell.length_b   1.000
_cell.length_c   1.000
_cell.angle_alpha   90.00
_cell.angle_beta   90.00
_cell.angle_gamma   90.00
#
_symmetry.space_group_name_H-M   'P 1'
#
loop_
_entity.id
_entity.type
_entity.pdbx_description
1 polymer ?
#
loop_
_entity_poly.entity_id
_entity_poly.type
_entity_poly.pdbx_seq_one_letter_code
_entity_poly.pdbx_strand_id
1 'polypeptide(L)'
;MEDRRAEKSCEQACESLKRQDYEMTLKHCTEALLSLGQYSMADFPGPCPLEIESIKIESLLYRIASFLQLKNYGQADEDCRHVLGEGLAKGDGAFQAVLCCMQLKGKLQLVSSILAKSLTGESLNGMVTKDLTRLKTLLTETEPQMIRLYPDYSLGSCNGWHFRPPPRGITSSEEYTLCKRFLEQGICRYGAQCTSAHSQEELAEWQKRYASRLIKLKQQNENKQLSGSYMETLIEKWMNSLSPEKVLSECIEGVKVEHNPDLSVTVNTKKSHQTWTFALTCKPARMLYRVALLYDAHRPHFSIIAISAGDSTTQVSQEVPENCQEWIGGKMAQNGLDHYVYKVGIAFNTEIFGTFRQTIVFDFGLEPVLMQRVMIDAASTEDLEYLMHAKQQLVTTAKRWDSSSKTIIDFEPNETTDLEKSLLIRYQIPLSADQLFTQSVLDKSLTKTNYQSRLHDLLYIEEIAQYKEVSKFNLKVQLQILASFMLTGVSGGAKYAQNGQLFGRFKLTETLSEDTLAGRLVMTKVNAVYLLPVPKEKLVQTQGTKEKVYEATIEEKTKEYIFLRISRECCEELNLRPDYDTQVCSEVR
;
A
#
# COMPACT_ATOMS: atom_id res chain seq x y z
N MET A 1 -5.01 14.30 48.95
CA MET A 1 -3.68 14.88 49.31
C MET A 1 -2.59 13.81 49.41
N GLU A 2 -2.93 12.54 49.59
CA GLU A 2 -1.95 11.46 49.86
C GLU A 2 -1.42 10.73 48.61
N ASP A 3 -2.12 10.73 47.47
CA ASP A 3 -1.56 10.23 46.19
C ASP A 3 -0.30 11.00 45.76
N ARG A 4 -0.26 12.32 46.05
CA ARG A 4 0.94 13.15 45.86
C ARG A 4 2.08 12.78 46.80
N ARG A 5 1.82 12.10 47.93
CA ARG A 5 2.85 11.62 48.85
C ARG A 5 3.52 10.36 48.29
N ALA A 6 2.73 9.39 47.82
CA ALA A 6 3.27 8.17 47.21
C ALA A 6 4.08 8.46 45.94
N GLU A 7 3.57 9.35 45.07
CA GLU A 7 4.27 9.81 43.86
C GLU A 7 5.60 10.49 44.21
N LYS A 8 5.59 11.42 45.18
CA LYS A 8 6.79 12.12 45.64
C LYS A 8 7.84 11.17 46.23
N SER A 9 7.42 10.19 47.04
CA SER A 9 8.34 9.18 47.59
C SER A 9 8.91 8.28 46.48
N CYS A 10 8.12 7.95 45.45
CA CYS A 10 8.60 7.19 44.29
C CYS A 10 9.62 7.99 43.44
N GLU A 11 9.41 9.29 43.25
CA GLU A 11 10.39 10.17 42.59
C GLU A 11 11.68 10.31 43.40
N GLN A 12 11.57 10.45 44.73
CA GLN A 12 12.73 10.47 45.63
C GLN A 12 13.50 9.15 45.59
N ALA A 13 12.82 8.01 45.48
CA ALA A 13 13.46 6.71 45.28
C ALA A 13 14.27 6.65 43.97
N CYS A 14 13.72 7.20 42.88
CA CYS A 14 14.41 7.28 41.58
C CYS A 14 15.69 8.14 41.66
N GLU A 15 15.61 9.31 42.31
CA GLU A 15 16.77 10.19 42.49
C GLU A 15 17.85 9.57 43.40
N SER A 16 17.47 8.91 44.50
CA SER A 16 18.40 8.18 45.35
C SER A 16 19.05 7.00 44.63
N LEU A 17 18.31 6.32 43.75
CA LEU A 17 18.83 5.21 42.95
C LEU A 17 19.88 5.71 41.95
N LYS A 18 19.65 6.86 41.30
CA LYS A 18 20.63 7.51 40.42
C LYS A 18 21.92 7.89 41.16
N ARG A 19 21.81 8.26 42.44
CA ARG A 19 22.94 8.58 43.32
C ARG A 19 23.63 7.34 43.91
N GLN A 20 23.15 6.14 43.58
CA GLN A 20 23.65 4.85 44.11
C GLN A 20 23.50 4.71 45.64
N ASP A 21 22.56 5.45 46.25
CA ASP A 21 22.22 5.32 47.67
C ASP A 21 21.07 4.31 47.84
N TYR A 22 21.43 3.03 47.77
CA TYR A 22 20.48 1.93 47.72
C TYR A 22 19.65 1.79 49.00
N GLU A 23 20.22 2.09 50.17
CA GLU A 23 19.50 2.05 51.45
C GLU A 23 18.43 3.14 51.53
N MET A 24 18.73 4.37 51.07
CA MET A 24 17.74 5.44 50.98
C MET A 24 16.68 5.16 49.91
N THR A 25 17.06 4.56 48.77
CA THR A 25 16.08 4.09 47.79
C THR A 25 15.11 3.08 48.40
N LEU A 26 15.58 2.10 49.18
CA LEU A 26 14.70 1.13 49.85
C LEU A 26 13.72 1.81 50.83
N LYS A 27 14.18 2.81 51.60
CA LYS A 27 13.32 3.57 52.52
C LYS A 27 12.21 4.31 51.76
N HIS A 28 12.56 5.04 50.70
CA HIS A 28 11.59 5.78 49.91
C HIS A 28 10.63 4.87 49.14
N CYS A 29 11.08 3.72 48.62
CA CYS A 29 10.21 2.73 47.99
C CYS A 29 9.22 2.13 49.00
N THR A 30 9.68 1.85 50.23
CA THR A 30 8.83 1.30 51.29
C THR A 30 7.80 2.32 51.75
N GLU A 31 8.18 3.59 51.88
CA GLU A 31 7.26 4.70 52.19
C GLU A 31 6.22 4.91 51.09
N ALA A 32 6.61 4.83 49.82
CA ALA A 32 5.70 4.89 48.68
C ALA A 32 4.69 3.73 48.72
N LEU A 33 5.16 2.49 48.90
CA LEU A 33 4.30 1.30 48.93
C LEU A 33 3.36 1.27 50.16
N LEU A 34 3.81 1.74 51.33
CA LEU A 34 2.98 1.86 52.53
C LEU A 34 1.89 2.92 52.36
N SER A 35 2.22 4.04 51.70
CA SER A 35 1.25 5.10 51.38
C SER A 35 0.17 4.61 50.41
N LEU A 36 0.51 3.64 49.52
CA LEU A 36 -0.45 2.99 48.62
C LEU A 36 -1.28 1.90 49.31
N GLY A 37 -0.73 1.23 50.33
CA GLY A 37 -1.39 0.14 51.06
C GLY A 37 -2.49 0.58 52.04
N GLN A 38 -2.71 1.88 52.23
CA GLN A 38 -3.78 2.44 53.07
C GLN A 38 -5.16 2.49 52.37
N TYR A 39 -5.22 2.15 51.08
CA TYR A 39 -6.47 2.03 50.33
C TYR A 39 -7.01 0.60 50.39
N SER A 40 -8.22 0.41 50.92
CA SER A 40 -8.92 -0.88 50.88
C SER A 40 -9.59 -1.08 49.52
N MET A 41 -9.53 -2.30 48.97
CA MET A 41 -10.22 -2.69 47.72
C MET A 41 -11.76 -2.51 47.78
N ALA A 42 -12.32 -2.15 48.94
CA ALA A 42 -13.73 -1.83 49.14
C ALA A 42 -14.10 -0.37 48.76
N ASP A 43 -13.13 0.53 48.61
CA ASP A 43 -13.39 1.96 48.42
C ASP A 43 -13.52 2.39 46.94
N PHE A 44 -13.32 1.47 45.99
CA PHE A 44 -13.39 1.75 44.56
C PHE A 44 -14.36 0.79 43.84
N PRO A 45 -15.57 1.24 43.44
CA PRO A 45 -16.42 0.49 42.53
C PRO A 45 -15.95 0.74 41.08
N GLY A 46 -14.84 0.10 40.68
CA GLY A 46 -14.28 0.19 39.32
C GLY A 46 -12.83 -0.31 39.21
N PRO A 47 -12.29 -0.48 37.98
CA PRO A 47 -10.88 -0.83 37.78
C PRO A 47 -9.95 0.23 38.42
N CYS A 48 -8.88 -0.22 39.07
CA CYS A 48 -7.94 0.63 39.81
C CYS A 48 -7.32 1.71 38.89
N PRO A 49 -7.13 2.96 39.36
CA PRO A 49 -6.50 4.01 38.56
C PRO A 49 -5.09 3.60 38.09
N LEU A 50 -4.83 3.67 36.78
CA LEU A 50 -3.53 3.32 36.16
C LEU A 50 -2.32 4.03 36.81
N GLU A 51 -2.53 5.21 37.40
CA GLU A 51 -1.48 5.98 38.09
C GLU A 51 -1.01 5.29 39.39
N ILE A 52 -1.93 4.70 40.16
CA ILE A 52 -1.62 3.97 41.40
C ILE A 52 -0.80 2.71 41.07
N GLU A 53 -1.23 2.00 40.03
CA GLU A 53 -0.54 0.80 39.54
C GLU A 53 0.85 1.14 38.97
N SER A 54 0.99 2.28 38.28
CA SER A 54 2.28 2.79 37.81
C SER A 54 3.24 3.07 38.97
N ILE A 55 2.81 3.79 40.01
CA ILE A 55 3.68 4.11 41.16
C ILE A 55 4.09 2.84 41.91
N LYS A 56 3.19 1.86 42.04
CA LYS A 56 3.46 0.56 42.66
C LYS A 56 4.53 -0.21 41.89
N ILE A 57 4.38 -0.34 40.57
CA ILE A 57 5.32 -1.05 39.70
C ILE A 57 6.68 -0.33 39.67
N GLU A 58 6.71 1.00 39.52
CA GLU A 58 7.96 1.79 39.56
C GLU A 58 8.72 1.56 40.88
N SER A 59 8.02 1.65 42.01
CA SER A 59 8.61 1.49 43.35
C SER A 59 9.17 0.08 43.56
N LEU A 60 8.47 -0.97 43.10
CA LEU A 60 8.94 -2.34 43.18
C LEU A 60 10.18 -2.58 42.30
N LEU A 61 10.22 -2.01 41.09
CA LEU A 61 11.38 -2.12 40.20
C LEU A 61 12.63 -1.45 40.77
N TYR A 62 12.49 -0.27 41.39
CA TYR A 62 13.60 0.37 42.10
C TYR A 62 14.05 -0.44 43.33
N ARG A 63 13.10 -1.03 44.06
CA ARG A 63 13.38 -1.87 45.23
C ARG A 63 14.15 -3.15 44.85
N ILE A 64 13.75 -3.81 43.76
CA ILE A 64 14.47 -4.94 43.16
C ILE A 64 15.90 -4.53 42.80
N ALA A 65 16.08 -3.41 42.09
CA ALA A 65 17.41 -2.93 41.70
C ALA A 65 18.30 -2.68 42.93
N SER A 66 17.78 -2.04 43.97
CA SER A 66 18.51 -1.79 45.22
C SER A 66 18.86 -3.08 45.97
N PHE A 67 17.93 -4.02 46.09
CA PHE A 67 18.21 -5.31 46.73
C PHE A 67 19.26 -6.12 45.99
N LEU A 68 19.28 -6.07 44.66
CA LEU A 68 20.31 -6.71 43.85
C LEU A 68 21.70 -6.10 44.06
N GLN A 69 21.78 -4.79 44.28
CA GLN A 69 23.05 -4.10 44.59
C GLN A 69 23.52 -4.37 46.03
N LEU A 70 22.57 -4.50 46.96
CA LEU A 70 22.83 -4.88 48.35
C LEU A 70 23.02 -6.39 48.57
N LYS A 71 23.03 -7.18 47.48
CA LYS A 71 23.17 -8.65 47.49
C LYS A 71 22.10 -9.39 48.30
N ASN A 72 20.93 -8.78 48.47
CA ASN A 72 19.78 -9.36 49.15
C ASN A 72 18.82 -10.00 48.14
N TYR A 73 19.29 -11.11 47.54
CA TYR A 73 18.63 -11.73 46.39
C TYR A 73 17.25 -12.32 46.72
N GLY A 74 17.01 -12.76 47.96
CA GLY A 74 15.73 -13.34 48.37
C GLY A 74 14.59 -12.33 48.34
N GLN A 75 14.83 -11.12 48.85
CA GLN A 75 13.83 -10.04 48.81
C GLN A 75 13.65 -9.48 47.38
N ALA A 76 14.72 -9.44 46.58
CA ALA A 76 14.63 -9.07 45.16
C ALA A 76 13.74 -10.05 44.37
N ASP A 77 13.81 -11.35 44.65
CA ASP A 77 12.96 -12.36 44.00
C ASP A 77 11.50 -12.25 44.41
N GLU A 78 11.24 -12.06 45.70
CA GLU A 78 9.89 -11.91 46.23
C GLU A 78 9.19 -10.70 45.59
N ASP A 79 9.89 -9.57 45.49
CA ASP A 79 9.40 -8.39 44.80
C ASP A 79 9.19 -8.65 43.30
N CYS A 80 10.11 -9.40 42.67
CA CYS A 80 9.98 -9.78 41.28
C CYS A 80 8.73 -10.65 41.04
N ARG A 81 8.44 -11.60 41.94
CA ARG A 81 7.21 -12.40 41.90
C ARG A 81 5.95 -11.56 42.07
N HIS A 82 5.98 -10.52 42.91
CA HIS A 82 4.85 -9.59 43.03
C HIS A 82 4.64 -8.80 41.72
N VAL A 83 5.71 -8.26 41.13
CA VAL A 83 5.64 -7.52 39.86
C VAL A 83 5.13 -8.39 38.71
N LEU A 84 5.67 -9.60 38.57
CA LEU A 84 5.28 -10.53 37.49
C LEU A 84 3.93 -11.18 37.75
N GLY A 85 3.58 -11.45 39.01
CA GLY A 85 2.32 -12.09 39.41
C GLY A 85 1.14 -11.14 39.26
N GLU A 86 1.19 -9.95 39.85
CA GLU A 86 0.10 -8.98 39.75
C GLU A 86 0.05 -8.31 38.36
N GLY A 87 1.20 -8.04 37.74
CA GLY A 87 1.29 -7.33 36.46
C GLY A 87 0.96 -8.17 35.23
N LEU A 88 1.10 -9.49 35.27
CA LEU A 88 0.77 -10.39 34.15
C LEU A 88 -0.57 -11.11 34.32
N ALA A 89 -1.09 -11.27 35.54
CA ALA A 89 -2.35 -11.98 35.78
C ALA A 89 -3.59 -11.21 35.30
N LYS A 90 -3.52 -9.87 35.20
CA LYS A 90 -4.66 -9.04 34.76
C LYS A 90 -4.92 -9.08 33.26
N GLY A 91 -3.96 -9.53 32.44
CA GLY A 91 -4.13 -9.67 30.97
C GLY A 91 -4.47 -8.38 30.21
N ASP A 92 -4.44 -7.23 30.87
CA ASP A 92 -4.90 -5.92 30.39
C ASP A 92 -3.78 -5.07 29.77
N GLY A 93 -2.53 -5.55 29.80
CA GLY A 93 -1.37 -4.85 29.27
C GLY A 93 -0.90 -3.67 30.13
N ALA A 94 -1.43 -3.48 31.35
CA ALA A 94 -1.07 -2.37 32.23
C ALA A 94 0.42 -2.37 32.59
N PHE A 95 0.99 -3.55 32.89
CA PHE A 95 2.42 -3.70 33.16
C PHE A 95 3.29 -3.25 31.97
N GLN A 96 2.92 -3.64 30.75
CA GLN A 96 3.65 -3.24 29.53
C GLN A 96 3.56 -1.72 29.29
N ALA A 97 2.39 -1.12 29.54
CA ALA A 97 2.19 0.33 29.42
C ALA A 97 3.05 1.11 30.41
N VAL A 98 3.19 0.64 31.66
CA VAL A 98 4.05 1.26 32.68
C VAL A 98 5.52 1.16 32.29
N LEU A 99 6.00 0.00 31.82
CA LEU A 99 7.37 -0.15 31.34
C LEU A 99 7.69 0.80 30.18
N CYS A 100 6.77 0.96 29.22
CA CYS A 100 6.89 1.92 28.14
C CYS A 100 6.98 3.37 28.65
N CYS A 101 6.16 3.74 29.65
CA CYS A 101 6.18 5.07 30.26
C CYS A 101 7.50 5.34 31.00
N MET A 102 8.02 4.37 31.75
CA MET A 102 9.31 4.46 32.43
C MET A 102 10.48 4.58 31.45
N GLN A 103 10.43 3.86 30.33
CA GLN A 103 11.43 3.94 29.27
C GLN A 103 11.42 5.32 28.60
N LEU A 104 10.23 5.87 28.29
CA LEU A 104 10.06 7.23 27.76
C LEU A 104 10.64 8.29 28.70
N LYS A 105 10.49 8.11 30.02
CA LYS A 105 11.04 9.01 31.05
C LYS A 105 12.52 8.76 31.35
N GLY A 106 13.17 7.81 30.67
CA GLY A 106 14.58 7.43 30.89
C GLY A 106 14.85 6.75 32.25
N LYS A 107 13.81 6.33 32.96
CA LYS A 107 13.89 5.76 34.32
C LYS A 107 14.22 4.26 34.33
N LEU A 108 13.90 3.55 33.24
CA LEU A 108 14.01 2.10 33.16
C LEU A 108 15.45 1.60 32.93
N GLN A 109 16.27 2.40 32.26
CA GLN A 109 17.65 2.04 31.86
C GLN A 109 18.54 1.67 33.05
N LEU A 110 18.43 2.43 34.16
CA LEU A 110 19.23 2.17 35.35
C LEU A 110 18.87 0.82 35.99
N VAL A 111 17.57 0.52 36.12
CA VAL A 111 17.05 -0.76 36.63
C VAL A 111 17.49 -1.91 35.74
N SER A 112 17.33 -1.77 34.42
CA SER A 112 17.75 -2.79 33.44
C SER A 112 19.25 -3.06 33.50
N SER A 113 20.08 -2.01 33.61
CA SER A 113 21.53 -2.15 33.72
C SER A 113 21.99 -2.85 35.00
N ILE A 114 21.34 -2.54 36.14
CA ILE A 114 21.61 -3.16 37.44
C ILE A 114 21.22 -4.64 37.39
N LEU A 115 20.02 -4.93 36.89
CA LEU A 115 19.51 -6.30 36.74
C LEU A 115 20.40 -7.13 35.80
N ALA A 116 20.82 -6.56 34.66
CA ALA A 116 21.71 -7.22 33.72
C ALA A 116 23.07 -7.54 34.33
N LYS A 117 23.70 -6.58 35.03
CA LYS A 117 24.99 -6.75 35.71
C LYS A 117 24.93 -7.79 36.83
N SER A 118 23.90 -7.73 37.66
CA SER A 118 23.71 -8.67 38.78
C SER A 118 23.44 -10.10 38.31
N LEU A 119 22.86 -10.29 37.12
CA LEU A 119 22.60 -11.61 36.52
C LEU A 119 23.79 -12.16 35.71
N THR A 120 24.85 -11.37 35.46
CA THR A 120 26.04 -11.81 34.71
C THR A 120 27.26 -12.13 35.59
N GLY A 121 27.20 -11.89 36.90
CA GLY A 121 28.30 -12.15 37.84
C GLY A 121 28.28 -13.57 38.44
N GLU A 122 29.45 -14.08 38.86
CA GLU A 122 29.70 -15.47 39.32
C GLU A 122 29.01 -15.91 40.64
N SER A 123 28.08 -15.14 41.21
CA SER A 123 27.43 -15.51 42.48
C SER A 123 25.91 -15.42 42.43
N LEU A 124 25.27 -16.31 41.70
CA LEU A 124 23.88 -16.69 41.95
C LEU A 124 23.89 -18.17 42.30
N ASN A 125 24.16 -18.46 43.58
CA ASN A 125 24.18 -19.81 44.16
C ASN A 125 22.75 -20.41 44.18
N GLY A 126 22.24 -20.76 42.99
CA GLY A 126 21.12 -21.69 42.79
C GLY A 126 19.76 -21.32 43.35
N MET A 127 19.57 -20.20 44.06
CA MET A 127 18.35 -19.96 44.84
C MET A 127 17.37 -18.92 44.30
N VAL A 128 17.72 -18.11 43.30
CA VAL A 128 16.84 -17.08 42.74
C VAL A 128 17.29 -16.78 41.32
N THR A 129 16.57 -17.24 40.29
CA THR A 129 16.90 -16.87 38.89
C THR A 129 15.72 -16.85 37.93
N LYS A 130 14.72 -17.76 38.04
CA LYS A 130 13.68 -17.85 36.99
C LYS A 130 12.90 -16.55 36.80
N ASP A 131 12.44 -15.93 37.88
CA ASP A 131 11.61 -14.73 37.82
C ASP A 131 12.43 -13.49 37.48
N LEU A 132 13.62 -13.30 38.08
CA LEU A 132 14.53 -12.21 37.70
C LEU A 132 15.02 -12.31 36.25
N THR A 133 15.31 -13.51 35.75
CA THR A 133 15.65 -13.73 34.33
C THR A 133 14.47 -13.41 33.43
N ARG A 134 13.25 -13.81 33.81
CA ARG A 134 12.03 -13.46 33.08
C ARG A 134 11.80 -11.94 33.06
N LEU A 135 11.99 -11.26 34.18
CA LEU A 135 11.91 -9.80 34.26
C LEU A 135 12.95 -9.14 33.36
N LYS A 136 14.21 -9.63 33.37
CA LYS A 136 15.26 -9.14 32.47
C LYS A 136 14.86 -9.27 30.99
N THR A 137 14.33 -10.42 30.59
CA THR A 137 13.85 -10.64 29.22
C THR A 137 12.77 -9.63 28.86
N LEU A 138 11.77 -9.43 29.72
CA LEU A 138 10.69 -8.47 29.49
C LEU A 138 11.20 -7.03 29.36
N LEU A 139 12.10 -6.59 30.25
CA LEU A 139 12.71 -5.26 30.17
C LEU A 139 13.53 -5.05 28.89
N THR A 140 14.16 -6.11 28.38
CA THR A 140 14.94 -6.08 27.13
C THR A 140 14.02 -6.05 25.91
N GLU A 141 12.88 -6.72 25.96
CA GLU A 141 11.86 -6.73 24.88
C GLU A 141 11.07 -5.42 24.78
N THR A 142 11.01 -4.61 25.85
CA THR A 142 10.37 -3.28 25.83
C THR A 142 11.11 -2.28 24.91
N GLU A 143 12.45 -2.38 24.79
CA GLU A 143 13.26 -1.48 23.94
C GLU A 143 12.89 -1.51 22.44
N PRO A 144 12.83 -2.68 21.76
CA PRO A 144 12.45 -2.75 20.35
C PRO A 144 10.96 -2.52 20.09
N GLN A 145 10.07 -2.80 21.05
CA GLN A 145 8.63 -2.57 20.90
C GLN A 145 8.28 -1.07 20.87
N MET A 146 9.00 -0.23 21.62
CA MET A 146 8.80 1.23 21.59
C MET A 146 9.18 1.85 20.23
N ILE A 147 10.25 1.35 19.59
CA ILE A 147 10.68 1.78 18.25
C ILE A 147 9.60 1.50 17.20
N ARG A 148 8.77 0.47 17.40
CA ARG A 148 7.63 0.14 16.52
C ARG A 148 6.42 1.07 16.73
N LEU A 149 6.16 1.53 17.95
CA LEU A 149 4.93 2.24 18.30
C LEU A 149 5.04 3.78 18.20
N TYR A 150 6.23 4.36 18.44
CA TYR A 150 6.45 5.81 18.38
C TYR A 150 7.80 6.18 17.73
N PRO A 151 7.88 6.21 16.39
CA PRO A 151 9.13 6.48 15.65
C PRO A 151 9.67 7.92 15.83
N ASP A 152 8.82 8.86 16.24
CA ASP A 152 9.08 10.30 16.10
C ASP A 152 9.46 11.04 17.40
N TYR A 153 9.58 10.34 18.54
CA TYR A 153 9.91 10.98 19.83
C TYR A 153 11.35 10.75 20.32
N SER A 154 12.27 10.39 19.42
CA SER A 154 13.70 10.40 19.73
C SER A 154 14.24 11.85 19.73
N LEU A 155 13.77 12.67 20.67
CA LEU A 155 14.32 14.00 20.92
C LEU A 155 15.04 14.01 22.26
N GLY A 156 16.38 14.04 22.20
CA GLY A 156 17.21 14.51 23.29
C GLY A 156 18.07 13.45 23.97
N SER A 157 19.34 13.38 23.54
CA SER A 157 20.49 12.84 24.29
C SER A 157 20.56 11.33 24.54
N CYS A 158 21.27 10.61 23.66
CA CYS A 158 22.30 9.60 24.04
C CYS A 158 22.80 8.84 22.80
N ASN A 159 23.59 9.47 21.94
CA ASN A 159 24.45 8.77 20.98
C ASN A 159 25.62 9.70 20.73
N GLY A 160 26.85 9.28 21.06
CA GLY A 160 28.09 10.08 21.15
C GLY A 160 28.54 10.82 19.88
N TRP A 161 27.69 11.70 19.38
CA TRP A 161 27.94 12.63 18.29
C TRP A 161 28.17 14.02 18.87
N HIS A 162 29.25 14.67 18.45
CA HIS A 162 29.78 15.85 19.11
C HIS A 162 29.38 17.14 18.40
N PHE A 163 28.87 17.06 17.17
CA PHE A 163 28.49 18.21 16.36
C PHE A 163 26.98 18.32 16.17
N ARG A 164 26.53 19.45 15.60
CA ARG A 164 25.11 19.68 15.30
C ARG A 164 24.62 18.71 14.21
N PRO A 165 23.31 18.44 14.13
CA PRO A 165 22.77 17.57 13.09
C PRO A 165 22.95 18.14 11.67
N PRO A 166 23.14 17.28 10.65
CA PRO A 166 23.23 17.71 9.26
C PRO A 166 21.92 18.34 8.76
N PRO A 167 21.99 19.25 7.76
CA PRO A 167 20.81 19.83 7.12
C PRO A 167 19.87 18.78 6.53
N ARG A 168 18.57 19.05 6.59
CA ARG A 168 17.53 18.18 6.02
C ARG A 168 17.45 18.38 4.50
N GLY A 169 17.11 17.31 3.77
CA GLY A 169 16.86 17.37 2.32
C GLY A 169 18.07 17.07 1.41
N ILE A 170 19.23 16.81 2.00
CA ILE A 170 20.43 16.41 1.25
C ILE A 170 20.34 14.91 0.90
N THR A 171 20.46 14.60 -0.40
CA THR A 171 20.24 13.25 -0.93
C THR A 171 21.51 12.46 -1.16
N SER A 172 22.68 13.09 -1.14
CA SER A 172 23.99 12.43 -1.31
C SER A 172 25.03 12.87 -0.27
N SER A 173 26.06 12.03 -0.04
CA SER A 173 27.16 12.36 0.87
C SER A 173 28.11 13.44 0.34
N GLU A 174 28.10 13.67 -0.98
CA GLU A 174 29.01 14.59 -1.68
C GLU A 174 28.48 16.03 -1.68
N GLU A 175 27.19 16.23 -1.40
CA GLU A 175 26.55 17.53 -1.28
C GLU A 175 26.92 18.29 0.01
N TYR A 176 27.51 17.62 1.01
CA TYR A 176 27.99 18.28 2.22
C TYR A 176 29.30 19.04 1.95
N THR A 177 29.30 20.34 2.26
CA THR A 177 30.43 21.24 1.98
C THR A 177 30.83 22.06 3.21
N LEU A 178 32.07 22.57 3.24
CA LEU A 178 32.58 23.44 4.30
C LEU A 178 32.11 24.90 4.14
N CYS A 179 31.82 25.56 5.24
CA CYS A 179 31.45 26.96 5.31
C CYS A 179 32.70 27.84 5.22
N LYS A 180 32.96 28.39 4.03
CA LYS A 180 34.13 29.24 3.77
C LYS A 180 34.25 30.43 4.73
N ARG A 181 33.14 31.11 5.03
CA ARG A 181 33.14 32.27 5.95
C ARG A 181 33.51 31.89 7.38
N PHE A 182 33.05 30.73 7.86
CA PHE A 182 33.41 30.28 9.21
C PHE A 182 34.88 29.92 9.30
N LEU A 183 35.42 29.26 8.26
CA LEU A 183 36.84 28.92 8.20
C LEU A 183 37.75 30.15 8.12
N GLU A 184 37.34 31.17 7.37
CA GLU A 184 38.14 32.39 7.15
C GLU A 184 38.03 33.40 8.30
N GLN A 185 36.87 33.50 8.96
CA GLN A 185 36.57 34.58 9.91
C GLN A 185 36.22 34.08 11.32
N GLY A 186 36.13 32.76 11.53
CA GLY A 186 35.71 32.14 12.79
C GLY A 186 34.24 32.39 13.17
N ILE A 187 33.48 33.11 12.33
CA ILE A 187 32.11 33.55 12.63
C ILE A 187 31.23 33.33 11.39
N CYS A 188 30.09 32.65 11.57
CA CYS A 188 29.07 32.45 10.54
C CYS A 188 27.76 33.14 10.96
N ARG A 189 27.25 34.02 10.09
CA ARG A 189 25.97 34.73 10.32
C ARG A 189 24.76 33.79 10.46
N TYR A 190 24.86 32.57 9.91
CA TYR A 190 23.78 31.58 9.93
C TYR A 190 23.88 30.61 11.12
N GLY A 191 24.98 30.64 11.89
CA GLY A 191 25.15 29.85 13.11
C GLY A 191 24.74 28.38 12.95
N ALA A 192 23.88 27.90 13.86
CA ALA A 192 23.37 26.52 13.85
C ALA A 192 22.53 26.16 12.62
N GLN A 193 22.00 27.15 11.89
CA GLN A 193 21.18 26.98 10.69
C GLN A 193 22.00 26.98 9.39
N CYS A 194 23.33 27.09 9.46
CA CYS A 194 24.18 27.07 8.28
C CYS A 194 24.09 25.70 7.57
N THR A 195 23.87 25.69 6.26
CA THR A 195 23.79 24.45 5.48
C THR A 195 25.16 23.83 5.16
N SER A 196 26.25 24.52 5.49
CA SER A 196 27.63 24.06 5.33
C SER A 196 28.27 23.81 6.70
N ALA A 197 29.20 22.85 6.78
CA ALA A 197 29.92 22.47 7.99
C ALA A 197 30.98 23.53 8.37
N HIS A 198 31.07 23.87 9.64
CA HIS A 198 31.97 24.87 10.21
C HIS A 198 33.37 24.31 10.53
N SER A 199 33.55 22.99 10.51
CA SER A 199 34.88 22.37 10.62
C SER A 199 34.97 21.08 9.81
N GLN A 200 36.21 20.59 9.63
CA GLN A 200 36.46 19.33 8.92
C GLN A 200 35.90 18.13 9.70
N GLU A 201 35.96 18.20 11.03
CA GLU A 201 35.45 17.19 11.95
C GLU A 201 33.91 17.14 11.91
N GLU A 202 33.26 18.30 11.83
CA GLU A 202 31.81 18.40 11.66
C GLU A 202 31.36 17.79 10.33
N LEU A 203 32.05 18.10 9.24
CA LEU A 203 31.75 17.55 7.92
C LEU A 203 31.89 16.02 7.91
N ALA A 204 32.99 15.51 8.46
CA ALA A 204 33.24 14.07 8.58
C ALA A 204 32.17 13.39 9.44
N GLU A 205 31.71 14.02 10.52
CA GLU A 205 30.63 13.48 11.35
C GLU A 205 29.30 13.45 10.59
N TRP A 206 28.95 14.48 9.81
CA TRP A 206 27.75 14.49 8.97
C TRP A 206 27.76 13.38 7.92
N GLN A 207 28.88 13.18 7.24
CA GLN A 207 29.06 12.10 6.28
C GLN A 207 28.97 10.72 6.95
N LYS A 208 29.57 10.55 8.14
CA LYS A 208 29.47 9.32 8.93
C LYS A 208 28.03 9.04 9.41
N ARG A 209 27.27 10.07 9.80
CA ARG A 209 25.85 9.96 10.14
C ARG A 209 25.01 9.55 8.93
N TYR A 210 25.30 10.11 7.75
CA TYR A 210 24.63 9.75 6.50
C TYR A 210 24.91 8.29 6.10
N ALA A 211 26.17 7.85 6.12
CA ALA A 211 26.54 6.46 5.87
C ALA A 211 25.88 5.49 6.87
N SER A 212 25.85 5.85 8.16
CA SER A 212 25.16 5.07 9.19
C SER A 212 23.66 4.97 8.94
N ARG A 213 23.04 6.05 8.45
CA ARG A 213 21.62 6.06 8.06
C ARG A 213 21.36 5.16 6.86
N LEU A 214 22.21 5.18 5.84
CA LEU A 214 22.10 4.31 4.67
C LEU A 214 22.28 2.82 5.03
N ILE A 215 23.26 2.49 5.87
CA ILE A 215 23.47 1.13 6.36
C ILE A 215 22.24 0.65 7.15
N LYS A 216 21.68 1.50 8.02
CA LYS A 216 20.45 1.19 8.75
C LYS A 216 19.24 1.03 7.83
N LEU A 217 19.08 1.87 6.81
CA LEU A 217 18.04 1.75 5.80
C LEU A 217 18.18 0.44 5.01
N LYS A 218 19.41 0.09 4.61
CA LYS A 218 19.70 -1.16 3.92
C LYS A 218 19.44 -2.38 4.80
N GLN A 219 19.91 -2.37 6.05
CA GLN A 219 19.64 -3.41 7.04
C GLN A 219 18.14 -3.50 7.40
N GLN A 220 17.42 -2.38 7.41
CA GLN A 220 15.97 -2.36 7.65
C GLN A 220 15.21 -2.92 6.44
N ASN A 221 15.65 -2.65 5.21
CA ASN A 221 15.10 -3.25 4.01
C ASN A 221 15.42 -4.75 3.91
N GLU A 222 16.64 -5.16 4.23
CA GLU A 222 17.07 -6.57 4.27
C GLU A 222 16.32 -7.35 5.38
N ASN A 223 16.17 -6.76 6.57
CA ASN A 223 15.38 -7.37 7.66
C ASN A 223 13.86 -7.35 7.38
N LYS A 224 13.36 -6.41 6.57
CA LYS A 224 11.97 -6.44 6.07
C LYS A 224 11.77 -7.51 5.01
N GLN A 225 12.71 -7.73 4.11
CA GLN A 225 12.62 -8.83 3.13
C GLN A 225 12.66 -10.22 3.79
N LEU A 226 13.34 -10.37 4.93
CA LEU A 226 13.35 -11.62 5.70
C LEU A 226 12.08 -11.83 6.57
N SER A 227 11.25 -10.79 6.75
CA SER A 227 10.05 -10.80 7.62
C SER A 227 8.75 -10.40 6.90
N GLY A 228 8.80 -10.18 5.58
CA GLY A 228 7.65 -9.74 4.80
C GLY A 228 6.67 -10.90 4.61
N SER A 229 5.39 -10.66 4.85
CA SER A 229 4.34 -11.58 4.40
C SER A 229 4.43 -11.77 2.88
N TYR A 230 4.03 -12.94 2.38
CA TYR A 230 3.99 -13.22 0.94
C TYR A 230 3.28 -12.10 0.16
N MET A 231 2.19 -11.56 0.73
CA MET A 231 1.40 -10.46 0.18
C MET A 231 2.21 -9.16 0.06
N GLU A 232 2.94 -8.77 1.10
CA GLU A 232 3.79 -7.56 1.06
C GLU A 232 4.89 -7.67 0.01
N THR A 233 5.51 -8.86 -0.11
CA THR A 233 6.56 -9.11 -1.11
C THR A 233 5.99 -9.07 -2.52
N LEU A 234 4.80 -9.63 -2.72
CA LEU A 234 4.12 -9.62 -4.01
C LEU A 234 3.68 -8.19 -4.41
N ILE A 235 3.16 -7.41 -3.46
CA ILE A 235 2.83 -5.99 -3.67
C ILE A 235 4.07 -5.18 -4.01
N GLU A 236 5.16 -5.34 -3.25
CA GLU A 236 6.41 -4.62 -3.49
C GLU A 236 6.99 -4.96 -4.86
N LYS A 237 7.00 -6.25 -5.22
CA LYS A 237 7.45 -6.70 -6.54
C LYS A 237 6.58 -6.13 -7.66
N TRP A 238 5.26 -6.12 -7.50
CA TRP A 238 4.33 -5.58 -8.49
C TRP A 238 4.45 -4.05 -8.64
N MET A 239 4.59 -3.32 -7.52
CA MET A 239 4.73 -1.86 -7.52
C MET A 239 6.06 -1.37 -8.12
N ASN A 240 7.13 -2.13 -7.93
CA ASN A 240 8.48 -1.77 -8.40
C ASN A 240 8.83 -2.36 -9.77
N SER A 241 7.99 -3.24 -10.34
CA SER A 241 8.21 -3.82 -11.67
C SER A 241 7.88 -2.83 -12.79
N LEU A 242 8.73 -2.78 -13.82
CA LEU A 242 8.43 -2.10 -15.08
C LEU A 242 7.50 -2.91 -16.00
N SER A 243 7.24 -4.17 -15.65
CA SER A 243 6.29 -5.06 -16.32
C SER A 243 5.35 -5.69 -15.28
N PRO A 244 4.44 -4.90 -14.68
CA PRO A 244 3.54 -5.37 -13.61
C PRO A 244 2.64 -6.55 -14.03
N GLU A 245 2.25 -6.63 -15.30
CA GLU A 245 1.50 -7.73 -15.92
C GLU A 245 2.24 -9.08 -15.91
N LYS A 246 3.57 -9.05 -15.83
CA LYS A 246 4.39 -10.27 -15.66
C LYS A 246 4.48 -10.72 -14.21
N VAL A 247 4.04 -9.89 -13.26
CA VAL A 247 3.98 -10.24 -11.83
C VAL A 247 2.57 -10.67 -11.45
N LEU A 248 1.56 -9.87 -11.79
CA LEU A 248 0.14 -10.16 -11.56
C LEU A 248 -0.65 -10.01 -12.86
N SER A 249 -1.48 -10.99 -13.19
CA SER A 249 -2.33 -10.97 -14.38
C SER A 249 -3.74 -11.45 -14.08
N GLU A 250 -4.74 -10.85 -14.72
CA GLU A 250 -6.15 -11.28 -14.61
C GLU A 250 -6.42 -12.60 -15.35
N CYS A 251 -5.55 -12.95 -16.31
CA CYS A 251 -5.63 -14.18 -17.07
C CYS A 251 -4.24 -14.78 -17.25
N ILE A 252 -4.13 -16.10 -17.08
CA ILE A 252 -2.88 -16.83 -17.30
C ILE A 252 -3.14 -17.99 -18.27
N GLU A 253 -2.14 -18.27 -19.12
CA GLU A 253 -2.26 -19.33 -20.12
C GLU A 253 -2.52 -20.68 -19.44
N GLY A 254 -3.51 -21.42 -19.93
CA GLY A 254 -3.86 -22.74 -19.41
C GLY A 254 -4.70 -22.75 -18.13
N VAL A 255 -5.22 -21.60 -17.66
CA VAL A 255 -6.20 -21.57 -16.55
C VAL A 255 -7.45 -20.79 -16.98
N LYS A 256 -8.59 -21.46 -16.94
CA LYS A 256 -9.91 -20.83 -17.13
C LYS A 256 -10.54 -20.54 -15.77
N VAL A 257 -10.98 -19.30 -15.57
CA VAL A 257 -11.62 -18.85 -14.33
C VAL A 257 -13.12 -18.68 -14.59
N GLU A 258 -13.94 -19.27 -13.73
CA GLU A 258 -15.38 -19.03 -13.65
C GLU A 258 -15.72 -18.60 -12.22
N HIS A 259 -16.66 -17.67 -12.05
CA HIS A 259 -17.03 -17.15 -10.74
C HIS A 259 -18.55 -16.99 -10.61
N ASN A 260 -19.06 -17.17 -9.40
CA ASN A 260 -20.44 -16.88 -9.05
C ASN A 260 -20.52 -16.34 -7.61
N PRO A 261 -21.19 -15.21 -7.35
CA PRO A 261 -21.85 -14.29 -8.29
C PRO A 261 -20.84 -13.47 -9.12
N ASP A 262 -21.31 -12.44 -9.81
CA ASP A 262 -20.46 -11.47 -10.50
C ASP A 262 -19.44 -10.82 -9.55
N LEU A 263 -18.30 -10.39 -10.09
CA LEU A 263 -17.20 -9.80 -9.32
C LEU A 263 -17.58 -8.48 -8.65
N SER A 264 -18.59 -7.78 -9.18
CA SER A 264 -19.14 -6.55 -8.60
C SER A 264 -20.56 -6.82 -8.12
N VAL A 265 -20.82 -6.61 -6.84
CA VAL A 265 -22.13 -6.84 -6.21
C VAL A 265 -22.58 -5.59 -5.47
N THR A 266 -23.87 -5.24 -5.55
CA THR A 266 -24.46 -4.15 -4.77
C THR A 266 -25.49 -4.71 -3.79
N VAL A 267 -25.41 -4.30 -2.53
CA VAL A 267 -26.32 -4.71 -1.45
C VAL A 267 -26.94 -3.49 -0.78
N ASN A 268 -28.20 -3.62 -0.36
CA ASN A 268 -28.99 -2.51 0.20
C ASN A 268 -29.14 -2.56 1.74
N THR A 269 -28.46 -3.48 2.41
CA THR A 269 -28.54 -3.67 3.87
C THR A 269 -27.17 -3.47 4.54
N LYS A 270 -27.17 -2.85 5.73
CA LYS A 270 -25.95 -2.65 6.54
C LYS A 270 -25.30 -3.97 6.94
N LYS A 271 -26.12 -4.92 7.41
CA LYS A 271 -25.70 -6.29 7.67
C LYS A 271 -25.86 -7.06 6.37
N SER A 272 -24.75 -7.36 5.73
CA SER A 272 -24.72 -8.18 4.52
C SER A 272 -23.63 -9.21 4.63
N HIS A 273 -23.97 -10.42 4.18
CA HIS A 273 -23.06 -11.52 4.00
C HIS A 273 -23.11 -11.92 2.53
N GLN A 274 -21.96 -11.92 1.86
CA GLN A 274 -21.85 -12.33 0.48
C GLN A 274 -20.75 -13.38 0.36
N THR A 275 -20.96 -14.38 -0.49
CA THR A 275 -19.93 -15.37 -0.80
C THR A 275 -19.70 -15.43 -2.30
N TRP A 276 -18.44 -15.44 -2.72
CA TRP A 276 -18.01 -15.76 -4.09
C TRP A 276 -17.41 -17.14 -4.15
N THR A 277 -17.75 -17.88 -5.20
CA THR A 277 -17.11 -19.16 -5.53
C THR A 277 -16.36 -19.01 -6.85
N PHE A 278 -15.05 -19.18 -6.81
CA PHE A 278 -14.17 -19.20 -7.98
C PHE A 278 -13.87 -20.64 -8.36
N ALA A 279 -14.26 -21.04 -9.57
CA ALA A 279 -13.90 -22.31 -10.19
C ALA A 279 -12.74 -22.09 -11.18
N LEU A 280 -11.55 -22.61 -10.84
CA LEU A 280 -10.35 -22.53 -11.65
C LEU A 280 -10.13 -23.88 -12.35
N THR A 281 -10.21 -23.90 -13.68
CA THR A 281 -9.93 -25.10 -14.49
C THR A 281 -8.56 -24.97 -15.15
N CYS A 282 -7.60 -25.77 -14.71
CA CYS A 282 -6.21 -25.76 -15.16
C CYS A 282 -5.96 -26.86 -16.19
N LYS A 283 -5.67 -26.48 -17.44
CA LYS A 283 -5.30 -27.35 -18.57
C LYS A 283 -4.05 -26.77 -19.27
N PRO A 284 -2.86 -27.38 -19.15
CA PRO A 284 -2.57 -28.64 -18.45
C PRO A 284 -2.71 -28.54 -16.92
N ALA A 285 -2.72 -29.68 -16.25
CA ALA A 285 -2.79 -29.78 -14.79
C ALA A 285 -1.69 -28.94 -14.11
N ARG A 286 -2.11 -28.00 -13.24
CA ARG A 286 -1.21 -27.15 -12.43
C ARG A 286 -1.63 -27.18 -10.99
N MET A 287 -0.65 -27.19 -10.08
CA MET A 287 -0.91 -27.21 -8.65
C MET A 287 -1.08 -25.79 -8.10
N LEU A 288 -2.15 -25.55 -7.36
CA LEU A 288 -2.37 -24.32 -6.62
C LEU A 288 -1.59 -24.36 -5.29
N TYR A 289 -0.58 -23.51 -5.16
CA TYR A 289 0.29 -23.43 -3.99
C TYR A 289 -0.22 -22.45 -2.95
N ARG A 290 -0.80 -21.32 -3.37
CA ARG A 290 -1.31 -20.30 -2.44
C ARG A 290 -2.58 -19.65 -2.95
N VAL A 291 -3.42 -19.25 -2.01
CA VAL A 291 -4.53 -18.31 -2.23
C VAL A 291 -4.40 -17.22 -1.18
N ALA A 292 -4.38 -15.96 -1.58
CA ALA A 292 -4.28 -14.86 -0.62
C ALA A 292 -5.18 -13.66 -0.98
N LEU A 293 -5.56 -12.90 0.05
CA LEU A 293 -6.28 -11.64 -0.07
C LEU A 293 -5.29 -10.50 0.03
N LEU A 294 -4.99 -9.86 -1.11
CA LEU A 294 -3.79 -9.03 -1.27
C LEU A 294 -3.76 -7.80 -0.37
N TYR A 295 -4.89 -7.11 -0.16
CA TYR A 295 -4.93 -5.84 0.57
C TYR A 295 -5.50 -5.99 1.98
N ASP A 296 -4.83 -5.33 2.94
CA ASP A 296 -5.25 -5.33 4.35
C ASP A 296 -6.33 -4.28 4.69
N ALA A 297 -6.65 -3.35 3.79
CA ALA A 297 -7.55 -2.23 4.06
C ALA A 297 -8.94 -2.65 4.58
N HIS A 298 -9.44 -3.80 4.14
CA HIS A 298 -10.73 -4.37 4.52
C HIS A 298 -10.61 -5.78 5.11
N ARG A 299 -9.46 -6.10 5.72
CA ARG A 299 -9.17 -7.43 6.31
C ARG A 299 -10.27 -8.00 7.22
N PRO A 300 -10.97 -7.21 8.07
CA PRO A 300 -12.04 -7.76 8.92
C PRO A 300 -13.27 -8.22 8.13
N HIS A 301 -13.43 -7.76 6.90
CA HIS A 301 -14.63 -8.00 6.10
C HIS A 301 -14.49 -9.19 5.17
N PHE A 302 -13.28 -9.51 4.68
CA PHE A 302 -13.06 -10.60 3.74
C PHE A 302 -12.37 -11.78 4.40
N SER A 303 -12.72 -13.01 4.01
CA SER A 303 -12.01 -14.22 4.43
C SER A 303 -12.14 -15.33 3.40
N ILE A 304 -11.13 -16.19 3.34
CA ILE A 304 -11.16 -17.45 2.60
C ILE A 304 -11.90 -18.45 3.49
N ILE A 305 -12.98 -19.04 2.98
CA ILE A 305 -13.85 -19.94 3.76
C ILE A 305 -13.80 -21.40 3.30
N ALA A 306 -13.44 -21.64 2.03
CA ALA A 306 -13.43 -22.98 1.47
C ALA A 306 -12.44 -23.07 0.33
N ILE A 307 -11.67 -24.15 0.28
CA ILE A 307 -10.86 -24.52 -0.87
C ILE A 307 -11.07 -26.00 -1.13
N SER A 308 -11.35 -26.36 -2.37
CA SER A 308 -11.45 -27.75 -2.80
C SER A 308 -10.71 -27.94 -4.11
N ALA A 309 -10.18 -29.14 -4.31
CA ALA A 309 -9.42 -29.47 -5.49
C ALA A 309 -9.69 -30.90 -5.94
N GLY A 310 -9.61 -31.14 -7.24
CA GLY A 310 -9.67 -32.47 -7.83
C GLY A 310 -10.10 -32.40 -9.28
N ASP A 311 -10.84 -33.40 -9.77
CA ASP A 311 -11.44 -33.38 -11.10
C ASP A 311 -12.88 -32.85 -11.04
N SER A 312 -13.57 -32.75 -12.19
CA SER A 312 -14.95 -32.25 -12.25
C SER A 312 -15.97 -33.09 -11.47
N THR A 313 -15.65 -34.35 -11.18
CA THR A 313 -16.51 -35.34 -10.51
C THR A 313 -16.10 -35.65 -9.08
N THR A 314 -14.83 -35.47 -8.73
CA THR A 314 -14.23 -35.75 -7.42
C THR A 314 -13.55 -34.49 -6.90
N GLN A 315 -14.18 -33.83 -5.93
CA GLN A 315 -13.66 -32.62 -5.29
C GLN A 315 -13.29 -32.94 -3.84
N VAL A 316 -12.03 -32.72 -3.48
CA VAL A 316 -11.52 -32.96 -2.12
C VAL A 316 -11.37 -31.61 -1.41
N SER A 317 -12.14 -31.42 -0.33
CA SER A 317 -12.05 -30.23 0.51
C SER A 317 -10.70 -30.18 1.23
N GLN A 318 -10.11 -28.98 1.26
CA GLN A 318 -8.89 -28.67 1.98
C GLN A 318 -9.24 -28.02 3.32
N GLU A 319 -8.36 -28.19 4.31
CA GLU A 319 -8.49 -27.48 5.58
C GLU A 319 -8.22 -25.99 5.35
N VAL A 320 -9.16 -25.16 5.80
CA VAL A 320 -9.07 -23.70 5.76
C VAL A 320 -9.28 -23.18 7.19
N PRO A 321 -8.31 -22.45 7.76
CA PRO A 321 -8.48 -21.84 9.08
C PRO A 321 -9.63 -20.83 9.13
N GLU A 322 -10.19 -20.59 10.31
CA GLU A 322 -11.15 -19.51 10.49
C GLU A 322 -10.51 -18.14 10.21
N ASN A 323 -11.25 -17.25 9.54
CA ASN A 323 -10.79 -15.92 9.12
C ASN A 323 -9.49 -15.94 8.28
N CYS A 324 -9.27 -17.01 7.51
CA CYS A 324 -8.09 -17.19 6.68
C CYS A 324 -7.92 -16.05 5.66
N GLN A 325 -6.74 -15.41 5.64
CA GLN A 325 -6.34 -14.40 4.65
C GLN A 325 -5.34 -14.95 3.63
N GLU A 326 -4.59 -15.97 4.04
CA GLU A 326 -3.61 -16.66 3.21
C GLU A 326 -3.77 -18.16 3.48
N TRP A 327 -4.05 -18.91 2.42
CA TRP A 327 -4.04 -20.34 2.40
C TRP A 327 -2.80 -20.84 1.68
N ILE A 328 -2.13 -21.84 2.27
CA ILE A 328 -0.95 -22.49 1.71
C ILE A 328 -1.31 -23.94 1.41
N GLY A 329 -1.26 -24.29 0.12
CA GLY A 329 -1.49 -25.62 -0.42
C GLY A 329 -0.22 -26.45 -0.57
N GLY A 330 -0.28 -27.45 -1.46
CA GLY A 330 0.89 -28.26 -1.86
C GLY A 330 1.00 -29.65 -1.23
N LYS A 331 0.01 -30.11 -0.45
CA LYS A 331 -0.05 -31.47 0.11
C LYS A 331 -0.90 -32.45 -0.72
N MET A 332 -0.99 -32.25 -2.03
CA MET A 332 -1.80 -33.11 -2.90
C MET A 332 -0.91 -34.13 -3.62
N ALA A 333 -1.33 -35.39 -3.64
CA ALA A 333 -0.69 -36.40 -4.47
C ALA A 333 -0.86 -36.01 -5.95
N GLN A 334 0.23 -36.08 -6.73
CA GLN A 334 0.16 -35.98 -8.18
C GLN A 334 -0.52 -37.23 -8.72
N ASN A 335 -1.85 -37.22 -8.72
CA ASN A 335 -2.62 -38.16 -9.52
C ASN A 335 -2.43 -37.71 -10.97
N GLY A 336 -2.09 -38.62 -11.89
CA GLY A 336 -1.82 -38.33 -13.31
C GLY A 336 -3.05 -37.83 -14.09
N LEU A 337 -3.69 -36.78 -13.58
CA LEU A 337 -4.83 -36.09 -14.15
C LEU A 337 -4.33 -35.14 -15.25
N ASP A 338 -5.02 -35.13 -16.38
CA ASP A 338 -4.73 -34.20 -17.49
C ASP A 338 -5.09 -32.74 -17.13
N HIS A 339 -5.92 -32.53 -16.11
CA HIS A 339 -6.39 -31.23 -15.66
C HIS A 339 -6.73 -31.20 -14.16
N TYR A 340 -6.64 -30.02 -13.54
CA TYR A 340 -7.10 -29.79 -12.17
C TYR A 340 -8.26 -28.78 -12.16
N VAL A 341 -9.25 -29.02 -11.30
CA VAL A 341 -10.32 -28.08 -11.02
C VAL A 341 -10.27 -27.70 -9.54
N TYR A 342 -10.07 -26.42 -9.27
CA TYR A 342 -10.11 -25.84 -7.93
C TYR A 342 -11.41 -25.07 -7.75
N LYS A 343 -12.06 -25.21 -6.58
CA LYS A 343 -13.14 -24.30 -6.16
C LYS A 343 -12.73 -23.58 -4.89
N VAL A 344 -12.69 -22.26 -4.96
CA VAL A 344 -12.29 -21.37 -3.86
C VAL A 344 -13.47 -20.50 -3.45
N GLY A 345 -13.87 -20.58 -2.18
CA GLY A 345 -14.91 -19.79 -1.56
C GLY A 345 -14.33 -18.61 -0.79
N ILE A 346 -14.77 -17.39 -1.13
CA ILE A 346 -14.41 -16.14 -0.45
C ILE A 346 -15.68 -15.56 0.16
N ALA A 347 -15.67 -15.29 1.46
CA ALA A 347 -16.76 -14.65 2.17
C ALA A 347 -16.47 -13.16 2.41
N PHE A 348 -17.53 -12.38 2.40
CA PHE A 348 -17.57 -10.99 2.81
C PHE A 348 -18.66 -10.77 3.87
N ASN A 349 -18.31 -10.00 4.90
CA ASN A 349 -19.19 -9.61 5.99
C ASN A 349 -19.02 -8.13 6.31
N THR A 350 -20.11 -7.36 6.38
CA THR A 350 -20.09 -5.99 6.88
C THR A 350 -21.31 -5.69 7.75
N GLU A 351 -21.16 -4.71 8.64
CA GLU A 351 -22.26 -4.09 9.41
C GLU A 351 -22.42 -2.59 9.10
N ILE A 352 -21.64 -2.08 8.14
CA ILE A 352 -21.63 -0.68 7.74
C ILE A 352 -21.88 -0.56 6.23
N PHE A 353 -22.44 0.58 5.85
CA PHE A 353 -22.47 0.99 4.46
C PHE A 353 -21.08 1.45 4.03
N GLY A 354 -20.76 1.25 2.75
CA GLY A 354 -19.48 1.59 2.17
C GLY A 354 -19.14 0.70 0.99
N THR A 355 -18.06 1.08 0.32
CA THR A 355 -17.53 0.36 -0.84
C THR A 355 -16.28 -0.40 -0.42
N PHE A 356 -16.25 -1.70 -0.67
CA PHE A 356 -15.18 -2.58 -0.26
C PHE A 356 -14.57 -3.26 -1.48
N ARG A 357 -13.25 -3.11 -1.66
CA ARG A 357 -12.49 -3.71 -2.76
C ARG A 357 -11.46 -4.69 -2.23
N GLN A 358 -11.33 -5.84 -2.89
CA GLN A 358 -10.31 -6.84 -2.54
C GLN A 358 -9.77 -7.50 -3.81
N THR A 359 -8.46 -7.78 -3.80
CA THR A 359 -7.80 -8.55 -4.86
C THR A 359 -7.46 -9.92 -4.32
N ILE A 360 -8.00 -10.95 -4.94
CA ILE A 360 -7.72 -12.36 -4.62
C ILE A 360 -6.62 -12.83 -5.56
N VAL A 361 -5.55 -13.39 -5.01
CA VAL A 361 -4.44 -13.94 -5.79
C VAL A 361 -4.41 -15.47 -5.68
N PHE A 362 -4.15 -16.13 -6.80
CA PHE A 362 -4.05 -17.58 -6.94
C PHE A 362 -2.67 -17.92 -7.51
N ASP A 363 -1.81 -18.46 -6.65
CA ASP A 363 -0.41 -18.75 -6.99
C ASP A 363 -0.24 -20.21 -7.37
N PHE A 364 0.15 -20.45 -8.64
CA PHE A 364 0.46 -21.77 -9.18
C PHE A 364 1.97 -22.08 -9.18
N GLY A 365 2.78 -21.27 -8.47
CA GLY A 365 4.24 -21.38 -8.42
C GLY A 365 4.95 -20.81 -9.66
N LEU A 366 4.22 -20.10 -10.51
CA LEU A 366 4.69 -19.50 -11.75
C LEU A 366 4.25 -18.04 -11.82
N GLU A 367 5.05 -17.22 -12.50
CA GLU A 367 4.71 -15.83 -12.79
C GLU A 367 4.22 -15.70 -14.25
N PRO A 368 3.19 -14.87 -14.52
CA PRO A 368 2.46 -14.03 -13.55
C PRO A 368 1.52 -14.82 -12.63
N VAL A 369 1.35 -14.34 -11.41
CA VAL A 369 0.35 -14.84 -10.46
C VAL A 369 -1.03 -14.42 -10.92
N LEU A 370 -1.99 -15.34 -10.90
CA LEU A 370 -3.37 -15.05 -11.32
C LEU A 370 -4.06 -14.19 -10.26
N MET A 371 -4.70 -13.09 -10.67
CA MET A 371 -5.47 -12.23 -9.79
C MET A 371 -6.93 -12.11 -10.25
N GLN A 372 -7.85 -11.96 -9.29
CA GLN A 372 -9.25 -11.61 -9.52
C GLN A 372 -9.64 -10.50 -8.56
N ARG A 373 -10.32 -9.47 -9.07
CA ARG A 373 -10.72 -8.30 -8.28
C ARG A 373 -12.21 -8.37 -7.98
N VAL A 374 -12.55 -8.36 -6.70
CA VAL A 374 -13.94 -8.29 -6.24
C VAL A 374 -14.23 -6.93 -5.63
N MET A 375 -15.46 -6.49 -5.83
CA MET A 375 -15.97 -5.26 -5.24
C MET A 375 -17.40 -5.47 -4.77
N ILE A 376 -17.68 -4.98 -3.57
CA ILE A 376 -19.03 -4.94 -3.03
C ILE A 376 -19.37 -3.54 -2.54
N ASP A 377 -20.54 -3.07 -2.96
CA ASP A 377 -21.07 -1.78 -2.58
C ASP A 377 -22.28 -1.95 -1.68
N ALA A 378 -22.13 -1.55 -0.41
CA ALA A 378 -23.20 -1.57 0.57
C ALA A 378 -23.77 -0.17 0.72
N ALA A 379 -24.95 0.07 0.17
CA ALA A 379 -25.62 1.38 0.14
C ALA A 379 -27.01 1.32 0.80
N SER A 380 -27.56 2.47 1.18
CA SER A 380 -28.96 2.54 1.62
C SER A 380 -29.91 2.41 0.42
N THR A 381 -31.19 2.07 0.64
CA THR A 381 -32.18 1.98 -0.46
C THR A 381 -32.33 3.32 -1.20
N GLU A 382 -32.34 4.44 -0.46
CA GLU A 382 -32.43 5.78 -1.02
C GLU A 382 -31.19 6.10 -1.88
N ASP A 383 -29.99 5.86 -1.34
CA ASP A 383 -28.73 6.07 -2.05
C ASP A 383 -28.64 5.19 -3.30
N LEU A 384 -29.11 3.95 -3.22
CA LEU A 384 -29.12 3.01 -4.33
C LEU A 384 -29.99 3.51 -5.51
N GLU A 385 -31.15 4.10 -5.24
CA GLU A 385 -31.99 4.70 -6.28
C GLU A 385 -31.28 5.87 -6.99
N TYR A 386 -30.58 6.72 -6.24
CA TYR A 386 -29.74 7.78 -6.82
C TYR A 386 -28.60 7.22 -7.67
N LEU A 387 -27.89 6.20 -7.19
CA LEU A 387 -26.81 5.53 -7.92
C LEU A 387 -27.37 4.88 -9.20
N MET A 388 -28.51 4.20 -9.13
CA MET A 388 -29.15 3.59 -10.31
C MET A 388 -29.56 4.64 -11.35
N HIS A 389 -30.10 5.78 -10.93
CA HIS A 389 -30.43 6.88 -11.83
C HIS A 389 -29.16 7.49 -12.47
N ALA A 390 -28.10 7.71 -11.69
CA ALA A 390 -26.80 8.17 -12.21
C ALA A 390 -26.18 7.17 -13.20
N LYS A 391 -26.26 5.87 -12.89
CA LYS A 391 -25.82 4.78 -13.77
C LYS A 391 -26.55 4.80 -15.11
N GLN A 392 -27.88 4.92 -15.11
CA GLN A 392 -28.66 4.95 -16.35
C GLN A 392 -28.24 6.08 -17.32
N GLN A 393 -27.83 7.23 -16.79
CA GLN A 393 -27.34 8.36 -17.62
C GLN A 393 -25.95 8.11 -18.25
N LEU A 394 -25.19 7.13 -17.74
CA LEU A 394 -23.83 6.82 -18.17
C LEU A 394 -23.69 5.49 -18.92
N VAL A 395 -24.57 4.51 -18.67
CA VAL A 395 -24.65 3.24 -19.42
C VAL A 395 -24.80 3.45 -20.94
N THR A 396 -25.36 4.59 -21.37
CA THR A 396 -25.46 4.98 -22.78
C THR A 396 -24.16 5.44 -23.44
N THR A 397 -23.04 5.56 -22.72
CA THR A 397 -21.85 6.29 -23.22
C THR A 397 -20.56 5.45 -23.40
N ALA A 398 -20.56 4.14 -23.14
CA ALA A 398 -19.29 3.38 -23.15
C ALA A 398 -19.39 2.06 -23.91
N LYS A 399 -19.11 2.10 -25.21
CA LYS A 399 -18.49 0.98 -25.93
C LYS A 399 -17.13 1.45 -26.46
N ARG A 400 -16.24 1.77 -25.52
CA ARG A 400 -14.85 2.14 -25.84
C ARG A 400 -14.16 0.96 -26.49
N TRP A 401 -13.36 1.20 -27.51
CA TRP A 401 -12.45 0.18 -28.01
C TRP A 401 -11.30 -0.03 -27.04
N ASP A 402 -11.21 -1.24 -26.53
CA ASP A 402 -10.22 -1.69 -25.56
C ASP A 402 -9.72 -3.09 -25.95
N SER A 403 -8.75 -3.62 -25.22
CA SER A 403 -8.22 -4.97 -25.43
C SER A 403 -9.26 -6.08 -25.15
N SER A 404 -10.32 -5.77 -24.40
CA SER A 404 -11.41 -6.70 -24.13
C SER A 404 -12.30 -6.90 -25.37
N SER A 405 -12.54 -5.84 -26.13
CA SER A 405 -13.45 -5.80 -27.29
C SER A 405 -12.74 -5.93 -28.66
N LYS A 406 -11.51 -5.45 -28.80
CA LYS A 406 -10.74 -5.37 -30.06
C LYS A 406 -9.30 -5.83 -29.89
N THR A 407 -8.64 -6.14 -31.00
CA THR A 407 -7.18 -6.31 -31.04
C THR A 407 -6.56 -4.97 -31.43
N ILE A 408 -5.95 -4.28 -30.49
CA ILE A 408 -5.33 -2.98 -30.69
C ILE A 408 -3.90 -3.17 -31.20
N ILE A 409 -3.58 -2.53 -32.32
CA ILE A 409 -2.24 -2.45 -32.90
C ILE A 409 -1.73 -1.03 -32.63
N ASP A 410 -0.77 -0.90 -31.72
CA ASP A 410 -0.19 0.40 -31.34
C ASP A 410 0.63 1.01 -32.49
N PHE A 411 0.82 2.32 -32.44
CA PHE A 411 1.61 3.03 -33.45
C PHE A 411 3.12 2.84 -33.21
N GLU A 412 3.86 2.44 -34.25
CA GLU A 412 5.33 2.40 -34.22
C GLU A 412 5.99 3.47 -35.12
N PRO A 413 7.05 4.15 -34.66
CA PRO A 413 7.75 3.98 -33.37
C PRO A 413 6.97 4.57 -32.19
N ASN A 414 6.94 3.82 -31.08
CA ASN A 414 6.29 4.24 -29.85
C ASN A 414 7.29 5.01 -28.96
N GLU A 415 7.05 6.31 -28.75
CA GLU A 415 7.88 7.17 -27.88
C GLU A 415 7.61 6.96 -26.38
N THR A 416 6.58 6.18 -26.05
CA THR A 416 6.20 5.90 -24.66
C THR A 416 7.30 5.13 -23.94
N THR A 417 7.77 5.69 -22.84
CA THR A 417 8.79 5.09 -21.98
C THR A 417 8.27 3.82 -21.30
N ASP A 418 9.17 2.92 -20.91
CA ASP A 418 8.78 1.71 -20.16
C ASP A 418 8.10 2.06 -18.82
N LEU A 419 8.47 3.18 -18.21
CA LEU A 419 7.81 3.69 -17.01
C LEU A 419 6.35 4.07 -17.29
N GLU A 420 6.07 4.82 -18.35
CA GLU A 420 4.70 5.21 -18.72
C GLU A 420 3.84 3.99 -19.07
N LYS A 421 4.39 3.03 -19.82
CA LYS A 421 3.71 1.75 -20.09
C LYS A 421 3.35 1.04 -18.79
N SER A 422 4.29 0.95 -17.84
CA SER A 422 4.05 0.32 -16.54
C SER A 422 2.97 1.04 -15.71
N LEU A 423 2.85 2.36 -15.84
CA LEU A 423 1.83 3.15 -15.13
C LEU A 423 0.45 2.93 -15.73
N LEU A 424 0.34 2.93 -17.07
CA LEU A 424 -0.90 2.65 -17.79
C LEU A 424 -1.44 1.24 -17.50
N ILE A 425 -0.56 0.26 -17.29
CA ILE A 425 -0.98 -1.10 -16.93
C ILE A 425 -1.54 -1.13 -15.50
N ARG A 426 -0.94 -0.39 -14.57
CA ARG A 426 -1.38 -0.30 -13.16
C ARG A 426 -2.68 0.48 -13.00
N TYR A 427 -2.83 1.56 -13.76
CA TYR A 427 -3.99 2.44 -13.71
C TYR A 427 -5.01 2.04 -14.76
N GLN A 428 -5.98 1.21 -14.37
CA GLN A 428 -7.09 0.81 -15.24
C GLN A 428 -8.35 1.57 -14.84
N ILE A 429 -9.00 2.17 -15.82
CA ILE A 429 -10.31 2.83 -15.64
C ILE A 429 -11.37 1.73 -15.53
N PRO A 430 -12.22 1.73 -14.50
CA PRO A 430 -13.29 0.75 -14.38
C PRO A 430 -14.23 0.78 -15.58
N LEU A 431 -14.50 -0.39 -16.17
CA LEU A 431 -15.15 -0.54 -17.47
C LEU A 431 -16.69 -0.45 -17.40
N SER A 432 -17.28 -0.45 -16.20
CA SER A 432 -18.73 -0.47 -16.00
C SER A 432 -19.20 0.63 -15.05
N ALA A 433 -20.39 1.19 -15.31
CA ALA A 433 -21.05 2.17 -14.45
C ALA A 433 -21.20 1.67 -12.99
N ASP A 434 -21.34 0.35 -12.82
CA ASP A 434 -21.43 -0.31 -11.50
C ASP A 434 -20.15 -0.17 -10.68
N GLN A 435 -18.99 -0.05 -11.33
CA GLN A 435 -17.71 0.14 -10.67
C GLN A 435 -17.35 1.61 -10.38
N LEU A 436 -18.12 2.54 -10.93
CA LEU A 436 -17.85 3.98 -10.92
C LEU A 436 -18.77 4.75 -9.96
N PHE A 437 -20.05 4.35 -9.90
CA PHE A 437 -21.04 4.91 -9.00
C PHE A 437 -21.18 4.01 -7.77
N THR A 438 -20.19 4.13 -6.90
CA THR A 438 -20.11 3.43 -5.62
C THR A 438 -20.57 4.34 -4.48
N GLN A 439 -20.94 3.76 -3.32
CA GLN A 439 -21.35 4.52 -2.13
C GLN A 439 -20.32 5.56 -1.70
N SER A 440 -19.03 5.30 -1.86
CA SER A 440 -17.93 6.25 -1.60
C SER A 440 -18.09 7.60 -2.30
N VAL A 441 -18.74 7.66 -3.46
CA VAL A 441 -18.98 8.90 -4.22
C VAL A 441 -20.02 9.77 -3.53
N LEU A 442 -20.99 9.15 -2.84
CA LEU A 442 -22.08 9.83 -2.14
C LEU A 442 -21.67 10.39 -0.77
N ASP A 443 -20.50 10.02 -0.26
CA ASP A 443 -19.99 10.52 1.01
C ASP A 443 -19.95 12.05 1.04
N LYS A 444 -20.66 12.67 1.99
CA LYS A 444 -20.74 14.14 2.07
C LYS A 444 -19.43 14.80 2.51
N SER A 445 -18.60 14.10 3.29
CA SER A 445 -17.35 14.62 3.86
C SER A 445 -16.16 13.71 3.59
N LEU A 446 -14.99 14.31 3.32
CA LEU A 446 -13.71 13.60 3.26
C LEU A 446 -13.20 13.33 4.68
N THR A 447 -12.85 12.08 4.93
CA THR A 447 -12.25 11.59 6.18
C THR A 447 -10.93 10.88 5.85
N LYS A 448 -10.08 10.66 6.86
CA LYS A 448 -8.83 9.94 6.69
C LYS A 448 -9.03 8.54 6.08
N THR A 449 -10.17 7.89 6.36
CA THR A 449 -10.45 6.51 5.95
C THR A 449 -11.10 6.41 4.56
N ASN A 450 -11.81 7.44 4.09
CA ASN A 450 -12.46 7.42 2.76
C ASN A 450 -11.75 8.27 1.70
N TYR A 451 -10.73 9.06 2.07
CA TYR A 451 -10.08 10.00 1.15
C TYR A 451 -9.53 9.33 -0.10
N GLN A 452 -8.78 8.24 0.06
CA GLN A 452 -8.13 7.57 -1.07
C GLN A 452 -9.15 6.97 -2.03
N SER A 453 -10.08 6.15 -1.55
CA SER A 453 -11.10 5.52 -2.40
C SER A 453 -11.93 6.57 -3.13
N ARG A 454 -12.42 7.58 -2.40
CA ARG A 454 -13.25 8.64 -2.98
C ARG A 454 -12.52 9.45 -4.04
N LEU A 455 -11.25 9.81 -3.84
CA LEU A 455 -10.50 10.57 -4.86
C LEU A 455 -10.24 9.74 -6.11
N HIS A 456 -9.96 8.44 -5.97
CA HIS A 456 -9.87 7.54 -7.12
C HIS A 456 -11.20 7.43 -7.87
N ASP A 457 -12.32 7.29 -7.16
CA ASP A 457 -13.64 7.18 -7.80
C ASP A 457 -14.03 8.47 -8.52
N LEU A 458 -13.74 9.64 -7.92
CA LEU A 458 -13.94 10.94 -8.57
C LEU A 458 -13.06 11.09 -9.81
N LEU A 459 -11.81 10.63 -9.77
CA LEU A 459 -10.91 10.64 -10.92
C LEU A 459 -11.46 9.76 -12.06
N TYR A 460 -11.94 8.55 -11.76
CA TYR A 460 -12.56 7.69 -12.78
C TYR A 460 -13.81 8.32 -13.39
N ILE A 461 -14.64 8.97 -12.57
CA ILE A 461 -15.82 9.70 -13.06
C ILE A 461 -15.39 10.86 -13.98
N GLU A 462 -14.35 11.61 -13.60
CA GLU A 462 -13.81 12.69 -14.41
C GLU A 462 -13.30 12.17 -15.76
N GLU A 463 -12.51 11.09 -15.78
CA GLU A 463 -11.98 10.52 -17.01
C GLU A 463 -13.07 10.05 -17.96
N ILE A 464 -14.16 9.49 -17.44
CA ILE A 464 -15.31 9.07 -18.24
C ILE A 464 -16.12 10.26 -18.73
N ALA A 465 -16.25 11.31 -17.92
CA ALA A 465 -16.87 12.56 -18.36
C ALA A 465 -16.05 13.20 -19.50
N GLN A 466 -14.72 13.20 -19.40
CA GLN A 466 -13.84 13.67 -20.47
C GLN A 466 -13.99 12.79 -21.72
N TYR A 467 -14.00 11.46 -21.58
CA TYR A 467 -14.22 10.54 -22.69
C TYR A 467 -15.59 10.76 -23.34
N LYS A 468 -16.65 10.96 -22.55
CA LYS A 468 -18.00 11.28 -23.07
C LYS A 468 -17.99 12.51 -23.95
N GLU A 469 -17.31 13.57 -23.52
CA GLU A 469 -17.18 14.79 -24.32
C GLU A 469 -16.40 14.54 -25.61
N VAL A 470 -15.27 13.82 -25.52
CA VAL A 470 -14.42 13.52 -26.68
C VAL A 470 -15.07 12.54 -27.66
N SER A 471 -15.90 11.62 -27.18
CA SER A 471 -16.61 10.63 -28.00
C SER A 471 -17.58 11.24 -29.01
N LYS A 472 -17.95 12.52 -28.84
CA LYS A 472 -18.72 13.29 -29.83
C LYS A 472 -17.98 13.43 -31.16
N PHE A 473 -16.66 13.24 -31.17
CA PHE A 473 -15.81 13.20 -32.36
C PHE A 473 -15.49 11.77 -32.84
N ASN A 474 -16.17 10.75 -32.31
CA ASN A 474 -16.13 9.41 -32.90
C ASN A 474 -16.97 9.44 -34.18
N LEU A 475 -16.30 9.32 -35.32
CA LEU A 475 -16.88 9.58 -36.62
C LEU A 475 -16.66 8.38 -37.54
N LYS A 476 -17.63 8.11 -38.42
CA LYS A 476 -17.39 7.30 -39.61
C LYS A 476 -16.98 8.25 -40.72
N VAL A 477 -15.71 8.20 -41.11
CA VAL A 477 -15.11 9.18 -42.03
C VAL A 477 -14.52 8.53 -43.27
N GLN A 478 -14.47 9.31 -44.32
CA GLN A 478 -13.67 9.02 -45.50
C GLN A 478 -12.28 9.60 -45.27
N LEU A 479 -11.32 8.72 -44.99
CA LEU A 479 -9.92 9.07 -44.77
C LEU A 479 -9.23 9.20 -46.12
N GLN A 480 -8.71 10.39 -46.41
CA GLN A 480 -7.93 10.66 -47.61
C GLN A 480 -6.46 10.38 -47.31
N ILE A 481 -5.86 9.45 -48.04
CA ILE A 481 -4.47 9.04 -47.82
C ILE A 481 -3.53 9.91 -48.63
N LEU A 482 -2.51 10.46 -47.99
CA LEU A 482 -1.60 11.45 -48.54
C LEU A 482 -0.15 11.02 -48.33
N ALA A 483 0.70 11.23 -49.33
CA ALA A 483 2.16 11.10 -49.18
C ALA A 483 2.78 12.34 -48.53
N SER A 484 2.14 13.50 -48.67
CA SER A 484 2.58 14.77 -48.11
C SER A 484 1.42 15.75 -47.92
N PHE A 485 1.59 16.72 -47.03
CA PHE A 485 0.66 17.83 -46.90
C PHE A 485 1.38 19.11 -46.48
N MET A 486 0.73 20.25 -46.73
CA MET A 486 1.22 21.58 -46.39
C MET A 486 0.70 21.98 -45.01
N LEU A 487 1.60 22.42 -44.13
CA LEU A 487 1.25 23.03 -42.84
C LEU A 487 0.64 24.40 -43.10
N THR A 488 -0.56 24.65 -42.58
CA THR A 488 -1.23 25.95 -42.73
C THR A 488 -1.04 26.79 -41.46
N GLY A 489 -0.09 27.72 -41.46
CA GLY A 489 0.19 28.57 -40.28
C GLY A 489 1.46 29.42 -40.38
N VAL A 490 1.92 29.95 -39.24
CA VAL A 490 3.09 30.86 -39.12
C VAL A 490 4.42 30.14 -39.44
N SER A 491 4.43 28.81 -39.32
CA SER A 491 5.57 27.93 -39.60
C SER A 491 5.36 27.24 -40.96
N GLY A 492 5.37 28.02 -42.05
CA GLY A 492 5.17 27.50 -43.40
C GLY A 492 6.14 26.33 -43.72
N GLY A 493 5.61 25.25 -44.28
CA GLY A 493 6.39 24.06 -44.63
C GLY A 493 5.55 22.93 -45.21
N ALA A 494 6.20 21.94 -45.80
CA ALA A 494 5.58 20.70 -46.28
C ALA A 494 6.10 19.52 -45.46
N LYS A 495 5.19 18.65 -45.00
CA LYS A 495 5.55 17.37 -44.38
C LYS A 495 5.45 16.26 -45.41
N TYR A 496 6.45 15.39 -45.45
CA TYR A 496 6.51 14.22 -46.33
C TYR A 496 6.58 12.96 -45.48
N ALA A 497 5.76 11.98 -45.81
CA ALA A 497 5.77 10.70 -45.11
C ALA A 497 7.05 9.93 -45.45
N GLN A 498 7.63 9.24 -44.48
CA GLN A 498 8.90 8.53 -44.62
C GLN A 498 8.77 7.08 -44.15
N ASN A 499 9.70 6.22 -44.56
CA ASN A 499 9.81 4.83 -44.08
C ASN A 499 8.53 3.99 -44.25
N GLY A 500 7.79 4.19 -45.35
CA GLY A 500 6.55 3.45 -45.64
C GLY A 500 5.33 3.89 -44.82
N GLN A 501 5.45 4.94 -44.00
CA GLN A 501 4.31 5.60 -43.37
C GLN A 501 3.54 6.43 -44.40
N LEU A 502 2.28 6.73 -44.09
CA LEU A 502 1.43 7.63 -44.86
C LEU A 502 0.71 8.60 -43.93
N PHE A 503 0.21 9.71 -44.49
CA PHE A 503 -0.69 10.58 -43.78
C PHE A 503 -2.14 10.26 -44.13
N GLY A 504 -3.04 10.38 -43.17
CA GLY A 504 -4.47 10.36 -43.40
C GLY A 504 -5.06 11.70 -43.02
N ARG A 505 -5.94 12.27 -43.84
CA ARG A 505 -6.74 13.43 -43.42
C ARG A 505 -8.22 13.15 -43.55
N PHE A 506 -9.00 13.68 -42.63
CA PHE A 506 -10.45 13.68 -42.73
C PHE A 506 -11.01 15.03 -42.31
N LYS A 507 -12.17 15.36 -42.85
CA LYS A 507 -12.91 16.57 -42.50
C LYS A 507 -13.80 16.30 -41.30
N LEU A 508 -13.77 17.22 -40.33
CA LEU A 508 -14.67 17.21 -39.19
C LEU A 508 -16.09 17.64 -39.61
N THR A 509 -17.10 17.03 -38.99
CA THR A 509 -18.50 17.42 -39.17
C THR A 509 -18.82 18.72 -38.45
N GLU A 510 -18.15 18.96 -37.33
CA GLU A 510 -18.28 20.17 -36.52
C GLU A 510 -16.92 20.87 -36.42
N THR A 511 -16.96 22.21 -36.40
CA THR A 511 -15.73 23.00 -36.29
C THR A 511 -15.11 22.85 -34.92
N LEU A 512 -13.83 22.46 -34.88
CA LEU A 512 -13.07 22.34 -33.65
C LEU A 512 -12.84 23.74 -33.05
N SER A 513 -13.34 23.97 -31.83
CA SER A 513 -13.19 25.24 -31.10
C SER A 513 -12.73 25.01 -29.66
N GLU A 514 -11.74 25.79 -29.23
CA GLU A 514 -11.24 25.83 -27.85
C GLU A 514 -12.26 26.39 -26.83
N ASP A 515 -13.33 27.01 -27.33
CA ASP A 515 -14.45 27.51 -26.52
C ASP A 515 -15.40 26.39 -26.08
N THR A 516 -15.35 25.23 -26.74
CA THR A 516 -16.13 24.05 -26.36
C THR A 516 -15.30 23.12 -25.48
N LEU A 517 -15.95 22.43 -24.53
CA LEU A 517 -15.27 21.45 -23.67
C LEU A 517 -14.60 20.35 -24.50
N ALA A 518 -15.35 19.74 -25.40
CA ALA A 518 -14.87 18.66 -26.26
C ALA A 518 -13.78 19.13 -27.23
N GLY A 519 -13.94 20.29 -27.88
CA GLY A 519 -12.93 20.84 -28.79
C GLY A 519 -11.63 21.22 -28.08
N ARG A 520 -11.69 21.77 -26.86
CA ARG A 520 -10.50 22.03 -26.03
C ARG A 520 -9.76 20.75 -25.67
N LEU A 521 -10.47 19.69 -25.26
CA LEU A 521 -9.86 18.40 -24.94
C LEU A 521 -9.17 17.80 -26.18
N VAL A 522 -9.85 17.78 -27.33
CA VAL A 522 -9.27 17.28 -28.58
C VAL A 522 -8.06 18.10 -29.01
N MET A 523 -8.09 19.43 -28.90
CA MET A 523 -6.96 20.29 -29.28
C MET A 523 -5.75 20.10 -28.38
N THR A 524 -5.95 20.01 -27.07
CA THR A 524 -4.87 20.11 -26.08
C THR A 524 -4.35 18.77 -25.54
N LYS A 525 -5.16 17.72 -25.52
CA LYS A 525 -4.85 16.45 -24.82
C LYS A 525 -4.84 15.21 -25.71
N VAL A 526 -5.69 15.17 -26.73
CA VAL A 526 -5.80 14.00 -27.62
C VAL A 526 -4.61 13.96 -28.57
N ASN A 527 -3.83 12.88 -28.57
CA ASN A 527 -2.66 12.75 -29.43
C ASN A 527 -2.75 11.58 -30.41
N ALA A 528 -3.77 10.72 -30.28
CA ALA A 528 -3.95 9.55 -31.13
C ALA A 528 -5.43 9.27 -31.39
N VAL A 529 -5.67 8.50 -32.44
CA VAL A 529 -7.00 8.05 -32.87
C VAL A 529 -6.88 6.58 -33.27
N TYR A 530 -7.85 5.79 -32.85
CA TYR A 530 -8.03 4.42 -33.31
C TYR A 530 -8.80 4.38 -34.62
N LEU A 531 -8.30 3.59 -35.56
CA LEU A 531 -8.88 3.40 -36.89
C LEU A 531 -9.34 1.95 -37.05
N LEU A 532 -10.63 1.78 -37.31
CA LEU A 532 -11.23 0.51 -37.74
C LEU A 532 -11.62 0.64 -39.22
N PRO A 533 -10.99 -0.10 -40.13
CA PRO A 533 -11.37 -0.12 -41.55
C PRO A 533 -12.79 -0.67 -41.71
N VAL A 534 -13.60 -0.03 -42.54
CA VAL A 534 -14.93 -0.53 -42.88
C VAL A 534 -14.79 -1.46 -44.09
N PRO A 535 -15.04 -2.78 -43.96
CA PRO A 535 -14.88 -3.71 -45.08
C PRO A 535 -15.81 -3.33 -46.24
N LYS A 536 -15.27 -3.31 -47.47
CA LYS A 536 -16.07 -3.11 -48.69
C LYS A 536 -16.89 -4.35 -49.06
N GLU A 537 -16.49 -5.52 -48.58
CA GLU A 537 -17.19 -6.79 -48.73
C GLU A 537 -17.32 -7.48 -47.36
N LYS A 538 -18.45 -8.17 -47.12
CA LYS A 538 -18.69 -8.92 -45.87
C LYS A 538 -17.68 -10.09 -45.80
N LEU A 539 -16.51 -9.84 -45.24
CA LEU A 539 -15.61 -10.90 -44.81
C LEU A 539 -16.36 -11.77 -43.81
N VAL A 540 -16.49 -13.06 -44.13
CA VAL A 540 -17.01 -14.09 -43.24
C VAL A 540 -16.07 -14.11 -42.03
N GLN A 541 -16.48 -13.48 -40.92
CA GLN A 541 -15.75 -13.57 -39.67
C GLN A 541 -15.75 -15.04 -39.25
N THR A 542 -14.57 -15.67 -39.26
CA THR A 542 -14.35 -16.93 -38.55
C THR A 542 -14.71 -16.70 -37.08
N GLN A 543 -15.61 -17.52 -36.54
CA GLN A 543 -16.04 -17.45 -35.14
C GLN A 543 -14.79 -17.43 -34.22
N GLY A 544 -14.55 -16.30 -33.55
CA GLY A 544 -13.53 -16.17 -32.51
C GLY A 544 -12.43 -15.12 -32.73
N THR A 545 -12.28 -14.52 -33.92
CA THR A 545 -11.27 -13.47 -34.15
C THR A 545 -11.82 -12.07 -33.84
N LYS A 546 -11.25 -11.37 -32.85
CA LYS A 546 -11.55 -9.96 -32.55
C LYS A 546 -11.17 -9.07 -33.74
N GLU A 547 -11.94 -8.03 -33.99
CA GLU A 547 -11.62 -7.04 -35.04
C GLU A 547 -10.33 -6.29 -34.66
N LYS A 548 -9.44 -6.12 -35.64
CA LYS A 548 -8.21 -5.34 -35.49
C LYS A 548 -8.50 -3.84 -35.60
N VAL A 549 -7.93 -3.08 -34.70
CA VAL A 549 -8.00 -1.61 -34.66
C VAL A 549 -6.58 -1.08 -34.63
N TYR A 550 -6.28 -0.09 -35.46
CA TYR A 550 -4.94 0.46 -35.60
C TYR A 550 -4.86 1.84 -34.97
N GLU A 551 -3.84 2.08 -34.15
CA GLU A 551 -3.54 3.40 -33.63
C GLU A 551 -2.86 4.27 -34.71
N ALA A 552 -3.37 5.49 -34.88
CA ALA A 552 -2.77 6.52 -35.70
C ALA A 552 -2.52 7.77 -34.85
N THR A 553 -1.30 8.31 -34.91
CA THR A 553 -0.95 9.51 -34.14
C THR A 553 -1.45 10.77 -34.84
N ILE A 554 -1.93 11.75 -34.10
CA ILE A 554 -2.33 13.05 -34.67
C ILE A 554 -1.09 13.89 -34.92
N GLU A 555 -0.90 14.28 -36.17
CA GLU A 555 0.25 15.08 -36.63
C GLU A 555 -0.07 16.58 -36.62
N GLU A 556 -1.29 16.96 -37.01
CA GLU A 556 -1.77 18.34 -37.00
C GLU A 556 -3.30 18.37 -36.82
N LYS A 557 -3.77 19.40 -36.11
CA LYS A 557 -5.20 19.69 -35.89
C LYS A 557 -5.51 21.07 -36.42
N THR A 558 -6.51 21.17 -37.27
CA THR A 558 -7.05 22.45 -37.73
C THR A 558 -8.52 22.55 -37.32
N LYS A 559 -9.14 23.71 -37.55
CA LYS A 559 -10.57 23.90 -37.25
C LYS A 559 -11.49 22.95 -38.00
N GLU A 560 -11.09 22.51 -39.20
CA GLU A 560 -11.93 21.69 -40.10
C GLU A 560 -11.36 20.31 -40.41
N TYR A 561 -10.05 20.11 -40.23
CA TYR A 561 -9.36 18.86 -40.61
C TYR A 561 -8.46 18.38 -39.49
N ILE A 562 -8.39 17.05 -39.34
CA ILE A 562 -7.38 16.36 -38.54
C ILE A 562 -6.46 15.61 -39.50
N PHE A 563 -5.16 15.78 -39.30
CA PHE A 563 -4.11 15.07 -40.01
C PHE A 563 -3.52 14.01 -39.09
N LEU A 564 -3.59 12.76 -39.54
CA LEU A 564 -3.09 11.57 -38.86
C LEU A 564 -1.82 11.09 -39.56
N ARG A 565 -0.92 10.50 -38.79
CA ARG A 565 0.20 9.71 -39.26
C ARG A 565 -0.12 8.24 -39.03
N ILE A 566 0.00 7.45 -40.08
CA ILE A 566 -0.38 6.03 -40.13
C ILE A 566 0.90 5.21 -40.20
N SER A 567 1.00 4.18 -39.36
CA SER A 567 2.19 3.32 -39.28
C SER A 567 2.36 2.51 -40.57
N ARG A 568 3.60 2.12 -40.85
CA ARG A 568 3.93 1.30 -42.02
C ARG A 568 3.17 -0.02 -42.02
N GLU A 569 3.10 -0.70 -40.87
CA GLU A 569 2.39 -1.97 -40.71
C GLU A 569 0.90 -1.83 -41.03
N CYS A 570 0.26 -0.76 -40.55
CA CYS A 570 -1.14 -0.45 -40.88
C CYS A 570 -1.32 -0.20 -42.39
N CYS A 571 -0.42 0.56 -43.01
CA CYS A 571 -0.45 0.79 -44.47
C CYS A 571 -0.30 -0.51 -45.27
N GLU A 572 0.58 -1.40 -44.85
CA GLU A 572 0.84 -2.69 -45.51
C GLU A 572 -0.33 -3.67 -45.33
N GLU A 573 -0.82 -3.88 -44.09
CA GLU A 573 -1.94 -4.79 -43.81
C GLU A 573 -3.24 -4.33 -44.51
N LEU A 574 -3.50 -3.02 -44.54
CA LEU A 574 -4.71 -2.46 -45.16
C LEU A 574 -4.55 -2.10 -46.64
N ASN A 575 -3.37 -2.35 -47.23
CA ASN A 575 -3.03 -2.01 -48.61
C ASN A 575 -3.33 -0.53 -48.96
N LEU A 576 -3.04 0.40 -48.03
CA LEU A 576 -3.25 1.83 -48.23
C LEU A 576 -2.26 2.38 -49.26
N ARG A 577 -2.76 3.26 -50.13
CA ARG A 577 -1.95 3.94 -51.16
C ARG A 577 -2.20 5.44 -51.13
N PRO A 578 -1.19 6.27 -51.43
CA PRO A 578 -1.38 7.71 -51.61
C PRO A 578 -2.46 8.00 -52.66
N ASP A 579 -3.23 9.06 -52.44
CA ASP A 579 -4.30 9.55 -53.33
C ASP A 579 -5.51 8.62 -53.44
N TYR A 580 -5.65 7.66 -52.51
CA TYR A 580 -6.85 6.83 -52.36
C TYR A 580 -7.62 7.19 -51.10
N ASP A 581 -8.94 7.04 -51.19
CA ASP A 581 -9.84 7.25 -50.07
C ASP A 581 -10.30 5.92 -49.49
N THR A 582 -10.26 5.81 -48.16
CA THR A 582 -10.69 4.64 -47.41
C THR A 582 -11.73 5.02 -46.36
N GLN A 583 -12.81 4.25 -46.25
CA GLN A 583 -13.77 4.45 -45.17
C GLN A 583 -13.29 3.77 -43.89
N VAL A 584 -13.28 4.54 -42.81
CA VAL A 584 -12.87 4.07 -41.49
C VAL A 584 -13.87 4.58 -40.44
N CYS A 585 -14.08 3.78 -39.40
CA CYS A 585 -14.61 4.28 -38.14
C CYS A 585 -13.42 4.76 -37.31
N SER A 586 -13.46 6.00 -36.85
CA SER A 586 -12.43 6.57 -35.99
C SER A 586 -12.96 6.77 -34.57
N GLU A 587 -12.19 6.31 -33.59
CA GLU A 587 -12.46 6.55 -32.16
C GLU A 587 -11.27 7.30 -31.55
N VAL A 588 -11.55 8.40 -30.85
CA VAL A 588 -10.51 9.26 -30.29
C VAL A 588 -9.90 8.64 -29.01
N ARG A 589 -8.56 8.67 -28.87
CA ARG A 589 -7.82 8.06 -27.74
C ARG A 589 -7.32 9.08 -26.73
#